data_AF-A0A6P5WS95-F1
#
_entry.id   AF-A0A6P5WS95-F1
#
_cell.length_a   1.000
_cell.length_b   1.000
_cell.length_c   1.000
_cell.angle_alpha   90.00
_cell.angle_beta   90.00
_cell.angle_gamma   90.00
#
_symmetry.space_group_name_H-M   'P 1'
#
loop_
_entity.id
_entity.type
_entity.pdbx_description
1 polymer ?
#
loop_
_entity_poly.entity_id
_entity_poly.type
_entity_poly.pdbx_seq_one_letter_code
_entity_poly.pdbx_strand_id
1 'polypeptide(L)'
;MAESFLALVAEQLLEKIVSLAAKEILSLWNVSSDLRRFQETMTYIKAVLLDAEKRQQQNETLRLSLGKLRNVLYDAEDVLDEFRCEALRKELINRRSTKMTCGTKIVLNGMN
;
A
#
# COMPACT_ATOMS: atom_id res chain seq x y z
N MET A 1 11.35 -25.02 -7.28
CA MET A 1 11.00 -23.63 -6.93
C MET A 1 9.73 -23.68 -6.10
N ALA A 2 9.84 -23.63 -4.78
CA ALA A 2 8.70 -23.40 -3.92
C ALA A 2 8.83 -21.95 -3.47
N GLU A 3 8.08 -21.06 -4.10
CA GLU A 3 7.94 -19.71 -3.57
C GLU A 3 7.15 -19.82 -2.27
N SER A 4 7.75 -19.29 -1.22
CA SER A 4 7.18 -19.20 0.11
C SER A 4 5.89 -18.39 0.06
N PHE A 5 4.79 -18.96 0.56
CA PHE A 5 3.50 -18.27 0.59
C PHE A 5 3.57 -16.97 1.40
N LEU A 6 4.31 -16.97 2.52
CA LEU A 6 4.51 -15.75 3.32
C LEU A 6 5.37 -14.71 2.60
N ALA A 7 6.38 -15.15 1.86
CA ALA A 7 7.19 -14.24 1.06
C ALA A 7 6.38 -13.60 -0.08
N LEU A 8 5.44 -14.35 -0.69
CA LEU A 8 4.52 -13.83 -1.70
C LEU A 8 3.57 -12.78 -1.11
N VAL A 9 2.95 -13.06 0.04
CA VAL A 9 2.04 -12.11 0.72
C VAL A 9 2.81 -10.85 1.15
N ALA A 10 4.02 -11.00 1.70
CA ALA A 10 4.86 -9.88 2.09
C ALA A 10 5.25 -9.00 0.87
N GLU A 11 5.49 -9.61 -0.29
CA GLU A 11 5.79 -8.90 -1.54
C GLU A 11 4.57 -8.15 -2.06
N GLN A 12 3.38 -8.76 -2.05
CA GLN A 12 2.13 -8.07 -2.45
C GLN A 12 1.80 -6.89 -1.54
N LEU A 13 1.96 -7.05 -0.24
CA LEU A 13 1.83 -5.96 0.74
C LEU A 13 2.80 -4.82 0.45
N LEU A 14 4.06 -5.15 0.13
CA LEU A 14 5.07 -4.16 -0.22
C LEU A 14 4.66 -3.35 -1.45
N GLU A 15 4.26 -4.02 -2.52
CA GLU A 15 3.82 -3.36 -3.75
C GLU A 15 2.64 -2.42 -3.48
N LYS A 16 1.67 -2.86 -2.67
CA LYS A 16 0.53 -2.02 -2.25
C LYS A 16 0.99 -0.78 -1.48
N ILE A 17 1.85 -0.93 -0.47
CA ILE A 17 2.36 0.19 0.32
C ILE A 17 3.16 1.17 -0.54
N VAL A 18 4.06 0.67 -1.39
CA VAL A 18 4.85 1.49 -2.31
C VAL A 18 3.94 2.26 -3.28
N SER A 19 2.89 1.62 -3.81
CA SER A 19 1.95 2.27 -4.73
C SER A 19 1.13 3.38 -4.06
N LEU A 20 0.68 3.14 -2.81
CA LEU A 20 -0.04 4.12 -2.01
C LEU A 20 0.84 5.30 -1.66
N ALA A 21 2.04 5.02 -1.15
CA ALA A 21 3.05 6.02 -0.85
C ALA A 21 3.38 6.82 -2.11
N ALA A 22 3.63 6.19 -3.26
CA ALA A 22 3.90 6.89 -4.51
C ALA A 22 2.74 7.80 -4.95
N LYS A 23 1.48 7.39 -4.75
CA LYS A 23 0.29 8.22 -5.07
C LYS A 23 0.20 9.47 -4.20
N GLU A 24 0.56 9.39 -2.91
CA GLU A 24 0.59 10.54 -2.00
C GLU A 24 1.88 11.39 -2.17
N ILE A 25 3.02 10.76 -2.42
CA ILE A 25 4.35 11.37 -2.57
C ILE A 25 4.52 12.11 -3.90
N LEU A 26 3.83 11.72 -4.98
CA LEU A 26 3.79 12.53 -6.21
C LEU A 26 3.26 13.95 -5.94
N SER A 27 2.58 14.18 -4.82
CA SER A 27 2.20 15.51 -4.34
C SER A 27 3.28 16.25 -3.53
N LEU A 28 4.34 15.58 -3.06
CA LEU A 28 5.38 16.12 -2.17
C LEU A 28 6.77 15.58 -2.55
N TRP A 29 7.54 16.40 -3.27
CA TRP A 29 8.75 16.05 -4.04
C TRP A 29 10.01 15.65 -3.22
N ASN A 30 9.92 15.02 -2.03
CA ASN A 30 11.15 14.76 -1.24
C ASN A 30 11.25 13.41 -0.50
N VAL A 31 10.47 12.39 -0.88
CA VAL A 31 10.41 11.10 -0.13
C VAL A 31 11.17 9.96 -0.83
N SER A 32 12.14 10.25 -1.71
CA SER A 32 12.83 9.21 -2.50
C SER A 32 13.80 8.34 -1.66
N SER A 33 14.43 8.90 -0.63
CA SER A 33 15.37 8.18 0.24
C SER A 33 14.66 7.22 1.19
N ASP A 34 13.53 7.64 1.75
CA ASP A 34 12.77 6.83 2.70
C ASP A 34 12.10 5.65 2.01
N LEU A 35 11.63 5.85 0.77
CA LEU A 35 11.10 4.77 -0.05
C LEU A 35 12.16 3.70 -0.35
N ARG A 36 13.40 4.12 -0.64
CA ARG A 36 14.52 3.20 -0.85
C ARG A 36 14.84 2.41 0.41
N ARG A 37 14.97 3.07 1.56
CA ARG A 37 15.21 2.39 2.85
C ARG A 37 14.10 1.41 3.20
N PHE A 38 12.86 1.76 2.89
CA PHE A 38 11.71 0.89 3.08
C PHE A 38 11.80 -0.38 2.21
N GLN A 39 12.13 -0.24 0.92
CA GLN A 39 12.34 -1.38 0.02
C GLN A 39 13.50 -2.29 0.49
N GLU A 40 14.62 -1.73 0.93
CA GLU A 40 15.75 -2.48 1.47
C GLU A 40 15.37 -3.28 2.72
N THR A 41 14.67 -2.63 3.66
CA THR A 41 14.19 -3.26 4.90
C THR A 41 13.28 -4.45 4.59
N MET A 42 12.40 -4.31 3.61
CA MET A 42 11.46 -5.36 3.27
C MET A 42 12.10 -6.49 2.47
N THR A 43 13.11 -6.19 1.64
CA THR A 43 13.95 -7.21 1.00
C THR A 43 14.63 -8.07 2.07
N TYR A 44 15.15 -7.43 3.13
CA TYR A 44 15.72 -8.13 4.27
C TYR A 44 14.70 -9.02 4.99
N ILE A 45 13.49 -8.50 5.26
CA ILE A 45 12.40 -9.28 5.87
C ILE A 45 12.04 -10.49 5.01
N LYS A 46 11.92 -10.34 3.68
CA LYS A 46 11.67 -11.46 2.75
C LYS A 46 12.73 -12.55 2.88
N ALA A 47 14.01 -12.17 2.94
CA ALA A 47 15.11 -13.11 3.10
C ALA A 47 15.03 -13.88 4.43
N VAL A 48 14.72 -13.18 5.53
CA VAL A 48 14.54 -13.81 6.86
C VAL A 48 13.34 -14.77 6.86
N LEU A 49 12.23 -14.39 6.23
CA LEU A 49 11.06 -15.27 6.14
C LEU A 49 11.32 -16.53 5.32
N LEU A 50 12.06 -16.42 4.22
CA LEU A 50 12.47 -17.57 3.42
C LEU A 50 13.36 -18.54 4.20
N ASP A 51 14.28 -18.03 5.00
CA ASP A 51 15.14 -18.85 5.86
C ASP A 51 14.34 -19.48 7.01
N ALA A 52 13.41 -18.72 7.61
CA ALA A 52 12.54 -19.20 8.67
C ALA A 52 11.59 -20.31 8.20
N GLU A 53 10.96 -20.17 7.03
CA GLU A 53 10.08 -21.21 6.46
C GLU A 53 10.82 -22.52 6.18
N LYS A 54 12.07 -22.45 5.70
CA LYS A 54 12.90 -23.65 5.48
C LYS A 54 13.16 -24.41 6.79
N ARG A 55 13.28 -23.70 7.91
CA ARG A 55 13.59 -24.27 9.23
C ARG A 55 12.34 -24.65 10.02
N GLN A 56 11.15 -24.22 9.61
CA GLN A 56 9.92 -24.39 10.41
C GLN A 56 9.52 -25.86 10.62
N GLN A 57 9.85 -26.74 9.67
CA GLN A 57 9.45 -28.16 9.76
C GLN A 57 10.04 -28.88 10.98
N GLN A 58 11.18 -28.40 11.49
CA GLN A 58 11.89 -28.99 12.62
C GLN A 58 11.80 -28.13 13.89
N ASN A 59 11.07 -27.00 13.85
CA ASN A 59 10.99 -26.06 14.95
C ASN A 59 9.54 -25.58 15.15
N GLU A 60 8.85 -26.20 16.11
CA GLU A 60 7.46 -25.92 16.43
C GLU A 60 7.23 -24.47 16.87
N THR A 61 8.15 -23.90 17.65
CA THR A 61 8.10 -22.49 18.08
C THR A 61 8.16 -21.55 16.87
N LEU A 62 9.03 -21.86 15.91
CA LEU A 62 9.16 -21.08 14.68
C LEU A 62 7.90 -21.23 13.81
N ARG A 63 7.34 -22.44 13.72
CA ARG A 63 6.08 -22.72 13.00
C ARG A 63 4.91 -21.92 13.56
N LEU A 64 4.76 -21.89 14.89
CA LEU A 64 3.75 -21.07 15.56
C LEU A 64 3.96 -19.57 15.34
N SER A 65 5.22 -19.13 15.37
CA SER A 65 5.58 -17.72 15.16
C SER A 65 5.27 -17.27 13.73
N LEU A 66 5.59 -18.08 12.73
CA LEU A 66 5.25 -17.82 11.33
C LEU A 66 3.73 -17.85 11.10
N GLY A 67 3.01 -18.75 11.78
CA GLY A 67 1.54 -18.77 11.75
C GLY A 67 0.93 -17.48 12.28
N LYS A 68 1.44 -16.93 13.39
CA LYS A 68 1.00 -15.64 13.93
C LYS A 68 1.32 -14.49 12.99
N LEU A 69 2.55 -14.47 12.44
CA LEU A 69 2.95 -13.43 11.50
C LEU A 69 2.06 -13.42 10.26
N ARG A 70 1.67 -14.59 9.75
CA ARG A 70 0.72 -14.69 8.63
C ARG A 70 -0.58 -13.94 8.91
N ASN A 71 -1.15 -14.13 10.10
CA ASN A 71 -2.41 -13.48 10.47
C ASN A 71 -2.24 -11.95 10.50
N VAL A 72 -1.15 -11.46 11.09
CA VAL A 72 -0.84 -10.01 11.13
C VAL A 72 -0.68 -9.42 9.73
N LEU A 73 -0.05 -10.16 8.80
CA LEU A 73 0.09 -9.70 7.42
C LEU A 73 -1.27 -9.60 6.72
N TYR A 74 -2.19 -10.55 6.94
CA TYR A 74 -3.55 -10.44 6.41
C TYR A 74 -4.30 -9.24 6.99
N ASP A 75 -4.24 -9.04 8.31
CA ASP A 75 -4.87 -7.88 8.96
C ASP A 75 -4.34 -6.56 8.37
N ALA A 76 -3.03 -6.48 8.08
CA ALA A 76 -2.43 -5.32 7.46
C ALA A 76 -2.87 -5.13 5.99
N GLU A 77 -3.07 -6.21 5.25
CA GLU A 77 -3.54 -6.19 3.87
C GLU A 77 -4.96 -5.63 3.78
N ASP A 78 -5.85 -6.11 4.67
CA ASP A 78 -7.24 -5.65 4.76
C ASP A 78 -7.31 -4.16 5.06
N VAL A 79 -6.51 -3.67 6.01
CA VAL A 79 -6.42 -2.24 6.33
C VAL A 79 -5.94 -1.44 5.11
N LEU A 80 -4.91 -1.90 4.40
CA LEU A 80 -4.40 -1.21 3.21
C LEU A 80 -5.43 -1.16 2.09
N ASP A 81 -6.19 -2.23 1.87
CA ASP A 81 -7.23 -2.27 0.84
C ASP A 81 -8.43 -1.37 1.22
N GLU A 82 -8.79 -1.26 2.50
CA GLU A 82 -9.78 -0.28 2.98
C GLU A 82 -9.31 1.16 2.70
N PHE A 83 -8.05 1.47 3.00
CA PHE A 83 -7.44 2.77 2.69
C PHE A 83 -7.48 3.09 1.19
N ARG A 84 -7.14 2.11 0.33
CA ARG A 84 -7.21 2.26 -1.14
C ARG A 84 -8.63 2.55 -1.61
N CYS A 85 -9.60 1.81 -1.09
CA CYS A 85 -11.01 2.01 -1.40
C CYS A 85 -11.47 3.42 -1.02
N GLU A 86 -11.16 3.90 0.18
CA GLU A 86 -11.57 5.24 0.61
C GLU A 86 -10.84 6.35 -0.18
N ALA A 87 -9.57 6.16 -0.53
CA ALA A 87 -8.83 7.08 -1.39
C ALA A 87 -9.48 7.21 -2.78
N LEU A 88 -9.89 6.10 -3.38
CA LEU A 88 -10.64 6.10 -4.65
C LEU A 88 -12.01 6.77 -4.50
N ARG A 89 -12.71 6.53 -3.39
CA ARG A 89 -14.02 7.15 -3.10
C ARG A 89 -13.90 8.67 -3.03
N LYS A 90 -12.89 9.19 -2.31
CA LYS A 90 -12.59 10.63 -2.23
C LYS A 90 -12.27 11.22 -3.60
N GLU A 91 -11.48 10.54 -4.42
CA GLU A 91 -11.16 10.99 -5.79
C GLU A 91 -12.43 11.10 -6.65
N LEU A 92 -13.33 10.11 -6.59
CA LEU A 92 -14.59 10.13 -7.33
C LEU A 92 -15.53 11.26 -6.88
N ILE A 93 -15.63 11.51 -5.57
CA ILE A 93 -16.43 12.63 -5.03
C ILE A 93 -15.86 13.96 -5.54
N ASN A 94 -14.54 14.15 -5.45
CA ASN A 94 -13.89 15.38 -5.93
C ASN A 94 -14.10 15.60 -7.44
N ARG A 95 -14.05 14.53 -8.24
CA ARG A 95 -14.37 14.57 -9.68
C ARG A 95 -15.84 14.87 -9.99
N ARG A 96 -16.78 14.49 -9.12
CA ARG A 96 -18.21 14.85 -9.29
C ARG A 96 -18.47 16.30 -8.90
N SER A 97 -17.85 16.79 -7.83
CA SER A 97 -17.96 18.20 -7.42
C SER A 97 -17.42 19.16 -8.47
N THR A 98 -16.32 18.79 -9.16
CA THR A 98 -15.74 19.59 -10.27
C THR A 98 -16.54 19.52 -11.57
N LYS A 99 -17.40 18.50 -11.77
CA LYS A 99 -18.33 18.43 -12.92
C LYS A 99 -19.61 19.25 -12.74
N MET A 100 -19.97 19.64 -11.52
CA MET A 100 -21.11 20.55 -11.27
C MET A 100 -20.78 22.04 -11.42
N THR A 101 -19.51 22.43 -11.52
CA THR A 101 -19.12 23.80 -11.89
C THR A 101 -19.13 23.99 -13.41
N CYS A 102 -20.27 23.74 -14.04
CA CYS A 102 -20.56 24.18 -15.40
C CYS A 102 -21.86 24.98 -15.31
N GLY A 103 -21.77 26.31 -15.09
CA GLY A 103 -23.00 27.10 -14.96
C GLY A 103 -22.92 28.55 -14.51
N THR A 104 -21.77 29.10 -14.10
CA THR A 104 -21.68 30.54 -13.80
C THR A 104 -20.65 31.24 -14.68
N LYS A 105 -20.98 31.32 -15.98
CA LYS A 105 -20.65 32.54 -16.75
C LYS A 105 -21.59 33.63 -16.24
N ILE A 106 -21.25 34.29 -15.14
CA ILE A 106 -21.81 35.62 -14.89
C ILE A 106 -21.19 36.51 -15.95
N VAL A 107 -22.00 36.88 -16.93
CA VAL A 107 -21.71 37.91 -17.91
C VAL A 107 -21.54 39.22 -17.14
N LEU A 108 -20.30 39.58 -16.81
CA LEU A 108 -19.94 40.96 -16.53
C LEU A 108 -19.34 41.55 -17.80
N ASN A 109 -20.20 41.78 -18.78
CA ASN A 109 -19.87 42.71 -19.85
C ASN A 109 -21.16 43.42 -20.28
N GLY A 110 -21.16 44.75 -20.10
CA GLY A 110 -22.10 45.66 -20.75
C GLY A 110 -23.35 45.99 -19.96
N MET A 111 -23.23 46.87 -18.96
CA MET A 111 -24.25 47.88 -18.70
C MET A 111 -23.55 49.20 -18.34
N ASN A 112 -23.46 50.04 -19.38
CA ASN A 112 -23.40 51.51 -19.40
C ASN A 112 -22.40 52.24 -18.48
#